data_AF-A0A8S2FD34-F1
#
_entry.id   AF-A0A8S2FD34-F1
#
_cell.length_a   1.000
_cell.length_b   1.000
_cell.length_c   1.000
_cell.angle_alpha   90.00
_cell.angle_beta   90.00
_cell.angle_gamma   90.00
#
_symmetry.space_group_name_H-M   'P 1'
#
loop_
_entity.id
_entity.type
_entity.pdbx_description
1 polymer ?
#
loop_
_entity_poly.entity_id
_entity_poly.type
_entity_poly.pdbx_seq_one_letter_code
_entity_poly.pdbx_strand_id
1 'polypeptide(L)'
;QYKSTYTINDDVTSSTDESKEARKKIYAIRKQKEKKIRDKKVSLVGRYIERKLNNNMAAPSQPTKEPGPADHQLPEFKKSHKTEQLTTGWGRPVGDRSNVQTVGPRGPVLLQDVVYIEDTARFDRERIPERVVHAKGGGAFGVFEATDDISDVCKAKVFIKGTKTRVAMRFSTV
;
A
#
# COMPACT_ATOMS: atom_id res chain seq x y z
N GLN A 1 27.32 22.43 29.03
CA GLN A 1 28.19 23.57 29.37
C GLN A 1 29.59 23.26 28.89
N TYR A 2 30.09 23.92 27.84
CA TYR A 2 31.52 24.11 27.57
C TYR A 2 31.62 25.25 26.55
N LYS A 3 31.75 26.49 27.05
CA LYS A 3 32.16 27.66 26.27
C LYS A 3 33.66 27.80 26.49
N SER A 4 34.45 27.66 25.43
CA SER A 4 35.88 28.03 25.44
C SER A 4 36.03 29.17 24.44
N THR A 5 36.20 30.37 24.99
CA THR A 5 36.55 31.59 24.27
C THR A 5 38.05 31.59 24.01
N TYR A 6 38.45 31.68 22.74
CA TYR A 6 39.81 32.08 22.37
C TYR A 6 39.71 33.34 21.53
N THR A 7 40.06 34.47 22.15
CA THR A 7 40.40 35.73 21.49
C THR A 7 41.83 35.61 20.97
N ILE A 8 42.03 35.88 19.69
CA ILE A 8 43.38 36.04 19.13
C ILE A 8 43.39 37.40 18.43
N ASN A 9 44.29 38.24 18.91
CA ASN A 9 44.53 39.60 18.44
C ASN A 9 44.89 39.59 16.96
N ASP A 10 44.11 40.30 16.16
CA ASP A 10 44.46 40.66 14.78
C ASP A 10 45.38 41.88 14.85
N ASP A 11 46.70 41.67 14.81
CA ASP A 11 47.63 42.76 14.49
C ASP A 11 48.91 42.25 13.83
N VAL A 12 49.45 43.13 12.97
CA VAL A 12 50.76 43.12 12.30
C VAL A 12 50.82 42.60 10.85
N THR A 13 50.71 43.60 9.97
CA THR A 13 51.41 43.87 8.70
C THR A 13 52.63 43.00 8.33
N SER A 14 52.58 42.38 7.14
CA SER A 14 53.60 42.46 6.07
C SER A 14 53.54 41.24 5.14
N SER A 15 53.62 41.53 3.85
CA SER A 15 53.47 40.61 2.74
C SER A 15 54.74 39.79 2.47
N THR A 16 54.64 38.48 2.59
CA THR A 16 55.47 37.52 1.84
C THR A 16 54.57 36.42 1.28
N ASP A 17 54.76 36.05 0.00
CA ASP A 17 53.88 35.14 -0.75
C ASP A 17 53.81 33.74 -0.11
N GLU A 18 54.89 33.30 0.52
CA GLU A 18 55.01 32.02 1.23
C GLU A 18 54.04 31.90 2.43
N SER A 19 53.78 33.02 3.13
CA SER A 19 52.88 33.06 4.29
C SER A 19 51.40 32.92 3.90
N LYS A 20 51.02 33.37 2.70
CA LYS A 20 49.67 33.21 2.15
C LYS A 20 49.44 31.79 1.65
N GLU A 21 50.45 31.17 1.05
CA GLU A 21 50.39 29.79 0.57
C GLU A 21 50.31 28.78 1.72
N ALA A 22 51.07 29.00 2.80
CA ALA A 22 51.00 28.20 4.02
C ALA A 22 49.58 28.23 4.64
N ARG A 23 48.95 29.42 4.70
CA ARG A 23 47.56 29.57 5.18
C ARG A 23 46.55 28.83 4.30
N LYS A 24 46.71 28.85 2.97
CA LYS A 24 45.86 28.06 2.04
C LYS A 24 46.02 26.56 2.25
N LYS A 25 47.25 26.06 2.46
CA LYS A 25 47.52 24.63 2.74
C LYS A 25 46.87 24.19 4.06
N ILE A 26 46.99 24.99 5.13
CA ILE A 26 46.35 24.70 6.43
C ILE A 26 44.82 24.66 6.30
N TYR A 27 44.23 25.61 5.57
CA TYR A 27 42.78 25.62 5.31
C TYR A 27 42.33 24.38 4.52
N ALA A 28 43.08 23.98 3.49
CA ALA A 28 42.77 22.80 2.68
C ALA A 28 42.81 21.51 3.53
N ILE A 29 43.82 21.35 4.38
CA ILE A 29 43.95 20.22 5.31
C ILE A 29 42.76 20.18 6.29
N ARG A 30 42.39 21.33 6.86
CA ARG A 30 41.25 21.43 7.78
C ARG A 30 39.93 21.06 7.10
N LYS A 31 39.71 21.57 5.89
CA LYS A 31 38.51 21.27 5.07
C LYS A 31 38.43 19.79 4.68
N GLN A 32 39.57 19.16 4.34
CA GLN A 32 39.63 17.72 4.09
C GLN A 32 39.32 16.91 5.35
N LYS A 33 39.86 17.32 6.51
CA LYS A 33 39.62 16.65 7.80
C LYS A 33 38.14 16.73 8.21
N GLU A 34 37.50 17.88 8.04
CA GLU A 34 36.06 18.07 8.30
C GLU A 34 35.16 17.28 7.35
N LYS A 35 35.53 17.18 6.06
CA LYS A 35 34.82 16.33 5.09
C LYS A 35 34.90 14.85 5.50
N LYS A 36 36.10 14.39 5.85
CA LYS A 36 36.34 13.00 6.31
C LYS A 36 35.56 12.67 7.59
N ILE A 37 35.41 13.62 8.51
CA ILE A 37 34.59 13.47 9.72
C ILE A 37 33.09 13.40 9.39
N ARG A 38 32.60 14.24 8.47
CA ARG A 38 31.21 14.20 7.99
C ARG A 38 30.89 12.88 7.30
N ASP A 39 31.71 12.44 6.37
CA ASP A 39 31.51 11.19 5.64
C ASP A 39 31.50 9.99 6.60
N LYS A 40 32.38 9.99 7.61
CA LYS A 40 32.42 8.96 8.64
C LYS A 40 31.15 8.96 9.51
N LYS A 41 30.62 10.14 9.88
CA LYS A 41 29.34 10.26 10.61
C LYS A 41 28.16 9.78 9.78
N VAL A 42 28.07 10.16 8.50
CA VAL A 42 27.02 9.71 7.57
C VAL A 42 27.05 8.20 7.41
N SER A 43 28.23 7.59 7.26
CA SER A 43 28.38 6.13 7.18
C SER A 43 27.94 5.38 8.45
N LEU A 44 28.06 6.03 9.61
CA LEU A 44 27.79 5.39 10.91
C LEU A 44 26.30 5.48 11.25
N VAL A 45 25.67 6.60 10.90
CA VAL A 45 24.21 6.76 10.95
C VAL A 45 23.54 5.83 9.94
N GLY A 46 24.04 5.74 8.70
CA GLY A 46 23.54 4.81 7.69
C GLY A 46 23.60 3.36 8.17
N ARG A 47 24.75 2.92 8.68
CA ARG A 47 24.91 1.56 9.26
C ARG A 47 24.02 1.31 10.47
N TYR A 48 23.74 2.32 11.28
CA TYR A 48 22.82 2.19 12.42
C TYR A 48 21.37 2.03 11.94
N ILE A 49 20.95 2.81 10.94
CA ILE A 49 19.62 2.72 10.34
C ILE A 49 19.44 1.36 9.65
N GLU A 50 20.39 0.92 8.84
CA GLU A 50 20.36 -0.42 8.21
C GLU A 50 20.28 -1.53 9.25
N ARG A 51 21.06 -1.44 10.34
CA ARG A 51 21.01 -2.44 11.42
C ARG A 51 19.69 -2.42 12.18
N LYS A 52 19.10 -1.24 12.42
CA LYS A 52 17.76 -1.09 13.03
C LYS A 52 16.65 -1.63 12.14
N LEU A 53 16.74 -1.41 10.82
CA LEU A 53 15.80 -1.96 9.84
C LEU A 53 15.93 -3.49 9.78
N ASN A 54 17.16 -4.02 9.67
CA ASN A 54 17.41 -5.46 9.59
C ASN A 54 17.06 -6.20 10.90
N ASN A 55 17.26 -5.58 12.06
CA ASN A 55 16.87 -6.18 13.35
C ASN A 55 15.36 -6.14 13.61
N ASN A 56 14.62 -5.21 12.98
CA ASN A 56 13.17 -5.10 13.12
C ASN A 56 12.40 -5.80 11.99
N MET A 57 13.09 -6.24 10.94
CA MET A 57 12.52 -7.18 9.98
C MET A 57 12.54 -8.57 10.62
N ALA A 58 11.47 -8.89 11.34
CA ALA A 58 11.11 -10.29 11.49
C ALA A 58 11.15 -10.92 10.09
N ALA A 59 11.89 -12.02 9.92
CA ALA A 59 11.83 -12.82 8.70
C ALA A 59 10.35 -13.00 8.34
N PRO A 60 9.97 -12.93 7.04
CA PRO A 60 8.57 -13.15 6.66
C PRO A 60 8.14 -14.42 7.37
N SER A 61 7.19 -14.27 8.30
CA SER A 61 6.69 -15.38 9.10
C SER A 61 6.39 -16.49 8.13
N GLN A 62 7.05 -17.65 8.29
CA GLN A 62 6.69 -18.82 7.49
C GLN A 62 5.17 -18.95 7.50
N PRO A 63 4.52 -19.19 6.35
CA PRO A 63 3.07 -19.22 6.28
C PRO A 63 2.59 -20.12 7.41
N THR A 64 1.91 -19.54 8.39
CA THR A 64 1.37 -20.27 9.52
C THR A 64 0.51 -21.36 8.92
N LYS A 65 0.74 -22.63 9.29
CA LYS A 65 -0.14 -23.74 8.87
C LYS A 65 -1.58 -23.54 9.32
N GLU A 66 -1.82 -22.57 10.20
CA GLU A 66 -3.15 -22.17 10.61
C GLU A 66 -3.84 -21.35 9.51
N PRO A 67 -5.05 -21.75 9.10
CA PRO A 67 -5.82 -21.04 8.09
C PRO A 67 -6.05 -19.58 8.50
N GLY A 68 -5.82 -18.67 7.57
CA GLY A 68 -6.08 -17.25 7.78
C GLY A 68 -7.58 -16.93 7.71
N PRO A 69 -7.99 -15.70 8.08
CA PRO A 69 -9.41 -15.29 8.00
C PRO A 69 -10.03 -15.46 6.60
N ALA A 70 -9.24 -15.31 5.53
CA ALA A 70 -9.70 -15.52 4.16
C ALA A 70 -10.11 -16.99 3.89
N ASP A 71 -9.47 -17.95 4.54
CA ASP A 71 -9.76 -19.37 4.39
C ASP A 71 -11.08 -19.77 5.09
N HIS A 72 -11.53 -18.94 6.04
CA HIS A 72 -12.76 -19.15 6.81
C HIS A 72 -14.00 -18.46 6.24
N GLN A 73 -13.90 -17.84 5.05
CA GLN A 73 -14.98 -17.09 4.44
C GLN A 73 -16.28 -17.91 4.28
N LEU A 74 -16.20 -19.14 3.76
CA LEU A 74 -17.39 -20.00 3.57
C LEU A 74 -18.02 -20.48 4.90
N PRO A 75 -17.24 -21.00 5.87
CA PRO A 75 -17.75 -21.30 7.20
C PRO A 75 -18.42 -20.11 7.91
N GLU A 76 -17.84 -18.92 7.83
CA GLU A 76 -18.38 -17.71 8.46
C GLU A 76 -19.66 -17.23 7.77
N PHE A 77 -19.70 -17.28 6.44
CA PHE A 77 -20.91 -16.98 5.67
C PHE A 77 -22.05 -17.94 6.05
N LYS A 78 -21.77 -19.24 6.14
CA LYS A 78 -22.77 -20.26 6.52
C LYS A 78 -23.33 -20.05 7.94
N LYS A 79 -22.54 -19.52 8.88
CA LYS A 79 -22.99 -19.21 10.24
C LYS A 79 -23.93 -18.00 10.28
N SER A 80 -23.72 -17.02 9.41
CA SER A 80 -24.43 -15.74 9.42
C SER A 80 -25.66 -15.70 8.50
N HIS A 81 -25.71 -16.54 7.46
CA HIS A 81 -26.76 -16.51 6.44
C HIS A 81 -27.64 -17.76 6.50
N LYS A 82 -28.96 -17.55 6.44
CA LYS A 82 -29.94 -18.63 6.30
C LYS A 82 -30.11 -18.98 4.82
N THR A 83 -30.36 -20.26 4.53
CA THR A 83 -30.68 -20.71 3.18
C THR A 83 -32.02 -20.12 2.73
N GLU A 84 -31.98 -19.38 1.63
CA GLU A 84 -33.16 -18.83 0.94
C GLU A 84 -33.59 -19.74 -0.21
N GLN A 85 -34.84 -19.57 -0.65
CA GLN A 85 -35.34 -20.28 -1.83
C GLN A 85 -34.60 -19.78 -3.07
N LEU A 86 -34.04 -20.70 -3.85
CA LEU A 86 -33.40 -20.36 -5.12
C LEU A 86 -34.45 -19.79 -6.08
N THR A 87 -34.14 -18.65 -6.69
CA THR A 87 -35.01 -17.98 -7.66
C THR A 87 -34.26 -17.71 -8.97
N THR A 88 -35.03 -17.56 -10.04
CA THR A 88 -34.58 -16.96 -11.30
C THR A 88 -34.30 -15.47 -11.12
N GLY A 89 -33.70 -14.81 -12.11
CA GLY A 89 -33.45 -13.37 -12.08
C GLY A 89 -34.70 -12.51 -11.94
N TRP A 90 -35.84 -13.03 -12.33
CA TRP A 90 -37.15 -12.38 -12.23
C TRP A 90 -37.88 -12.72 -10.93
N GLY A 91 -37.24 -13.41 -9.99
CA GLY A 91 -37.79 -13.76 -8.69
C GLY A 91 -38.71 -14.98 -8.69
N ARG A 92 -38.89 -15.69 -9.82
CA ARG A 92 -39.66 -16.95 -9.84
C ARG A 92 -38.89 -18.05 -9.09
N PRO A 93 -39.51 -18.78 -8.15
CA PRO A 93 -38.85 -19.87 -7.44
C PRO A 93 -38.46 -21.01 -8.39
N VAL A 94 -37.26 -21.54 -8.21
CA VAL A 94 -36.72 -22.68 -8.94
C VAL A 94 -37.04 -23.96 -8.15
N GLY A 95 -37.63 -24.95 -8.83
CA GLY A 95 -37.98 -26.24 -8.22
C GLY A 95 -36.78 -27.18 -8.13
N ASP A 96 -36.21 -27.54 -9.28
CA ASP A 96 -35.01 -28.37 -9.39
C ASP A 96 -33.95 -27.61 -10.21
N ARG A 97 -32.73 -27.55 -9.67
CA ARG A 97 -31.57 -26.89 -10.28
C ARG A 97 -30.49 -27.86 -10.75
N SER A 98 -30.60 -29.11 -10.34
CA SER A 98 -29.62 -30.16 -10.62
C SER A 98 -29.82 -30.82 -11.99
N ASN A 99 -31.03 -30.70 -12.55
CA ASN A 99 -31.40 -31.31 -13.82
C ASN A 99 -31.89 -30.24 -14.82
N VAL A 100 -31.74 -30.55 -16.10
CA VAL A 100 -32.31 -29.78 -17.22
C VAL A 100 -33.62 -30.40 -17.67
N GLN A 101 -34.52 -29.60 -18.23
CA GLN A 101 -35.78 -30.08 -18.75
C GLN A 101 -35.60 -30.74 -20.13
N THR A 102 -35.93 -32.03 -20.22
CA THR A 102 -35.80 -32.84 -21.44
C THR A 102 -37.12 -33.51 -21.84
N VAL A 103 -37.22 -33.94 -23.11
CA VAL A 103 -38.33 -34.81 -23.57
C VAL A 103 -38.07 -36.25 -23.13
N GLY A 104 -38.40 -36.56 -21.88
CA GLY A 104 -38.13 -37.87 -21.27
C GLY A 104 -36.67 -38.02 -20.80
N PRO A 105 -36.31 -39.11 -20.09
CA PRO A 105 -35.04 -39.21 -19.35
C PRO A 105 -33.76 -39.13 -20.19
N ARG A 106 -33.84 -39.42 -21.49
CA ARG A 106 -32.71 -39.38 -22.45
C ARG A 106 -33.05 -38.62 -23.73
N GLY A 107 -34.06 -37.77 -23.69
CA GLY A 107 -34.45 -36.95 -24.83
C GLY A 107 -33.64 -35.65 -24.96
N PRO A 108 -33.91 -34.87 -26.01
CA PRO A 108 -33.29 -33.56 -26.18
C PRO A 108 -33.73 -32.57 -25.09
N VAL A 109 -32.87 -31.58 -24.84
CA VAL A 109 -33.17 -30.44 -23.95
C VAL A 109 -34.22 -29.54 -24.61
N LEU A 110 -35.14 -29.04 -23.80
CA LEU A 110 -36.23 -28.18 -24.26
C LEU A 110 -35.85 -26.70 -24.17
N LEU A 111 -36.16 -25.93 -25.22
CA LEU A 111 -35.97 -24.47 -25.24
C LEU A 111 -36.87 -23.74 -24.22
N GLN A 112 -37.91 -24.39 -23.72
CA GLN A 112 -38.78 -23.81 -22.67
C GLN A 112 -38.14 -23.82 -21.28
N ASP A 113 -36.97 -24.47 -21.10
CA ASP A 113 -36.22 -24.45 -19.85
C ASP A 113 -35.57 -23.07 -19.64
N VAL A 114 -36.38 -22.15 -19.15
CA VAL A 114 -35.95 -20.77 -18.88
C VAL A 114 -34.89 -20.69 -17.77
N VAL A 115 -34.86 -21.66 -16.85
CA VAL A 115 -33.90 -21.66 -15.73
C VAL A 115 -32.51 -21.99 -16.25
N TYR A 116 -32.40 -23.03 -17.08
CA TYR A 116 -31.13 -23.43 -17.68
C TYR A 116 -30.59 -22.36 -18.65
N ILE A 117 -31.45 -21.82 -19.50
CA ILE A 117 -31.06 -20.79 -20.47
C ILE A 117 -30.57 -19.52 -19.76
N GLU A 118 -31.27 -19.08 -18.72
CA GLU A 118 -30.87 -17.90 -17.97
C GLU A 118 -29.50 -18.09 -17.31
N ASP A 119 -29.29 -19.22 -16.63
CA ASP A 119 -28.05 -19.52 -15.93
C ASP A 119 -26.84 -19.56 -16.88
N THR A 120 -26.99 -20.27 -18.00
CA THR A 120 -25.95 -20.35 -19.04
C THR A 120 -25.70 -18.99 -19.66
N ALA A 121 -26.75 -18.22 -19.97
CA ALA A 121 -26.62 -16.90 -20.57
C ALA A 121 -25.91 -15.89 -19.65
N ARG A 122 -26.09 -16.00 -18.33
CA ARG A 122 -25.34 -15.20 -17.35
C ARG A 122 -23.88 -15.64 -17.28
N PHE A 123 -23.63 -16.94 -17.21
CA PHE A 123 -22.28 -17.50 -17.16
C PHE A 123 -21.45 -17.06 -18.38
N ASP A 124 -22.02 -17.17 -19.59
CA ASP A 124 -21.36 -16.76 -20.83
C ASP A 124 -20.98 -15.26 -20.87
N ARG A 125 -21.64 -14.44 -20.05
CA ARG A 125 -21.47 -12.98 -19.99
C ARG A 125 -20.84 -12.48 -18.68
N GLU A 126 -20.23 -13.38 -17.90
CA GLU A 126 -19.57 -13.00 -16.65
C GLU A 126 -18.34 -12.11 -16.88
N ARG A 127 -17.65 -12.29 -18.01
CA ARG A 127 -16.43 -11.57 -18.33
C ARG A 127 -16.72 -10.18 -18.91
N ILE A 128 -16.17 -9.17 -18.25
CA ILE A 128 -16.01 -7.81 -18.79
C ILE A 128 -14.55 -7.58 -19.17
N PRO A 129 -14.26 -6.65 -20.09
CA PRO A 129 -12.88 -6.30 -20.42
C PRO A 129 -12.10 -5.87 -19.17
N GLU A 130 -10.88 -6.38 -19.03
CA GLU A 130 -9.97 -5.95 -17.97
C GLU A 130 -9.36 -4.57 -18.28
N ARG A 131 -8.75 -3.93 -17.28
CA ARG A 131 -8.04 -2.66 -17.49
C ARG A 131 -6.80 -2.90 -18.34
N VAL A 132 -6.55 -2.03 -19.33
CA VAL A 132 -5.39 -2.11 -20.25
C VAL A 132 -4.05 -2.13 -19.50
N VAL A 133 -3.95 -1.37 -18.43
CA VAL A 133 -2.84 -1.41 -17.45
C VAL A 133 -3.43 -1.56 -16.06
N HIS A 134 -2.63 -2.03 -15.11
CA HIS A 134 -3.12 -2.28 -13.76
C HIS A 134 -4.28 -3.26 -13.70
N ALA A 135 -4.28 -4.33 -14.51
CA ALA A 135 -5.36 -5.33 -14.53
C ALA A 135 -5.49 -6.04 -13.16
N LYS A 136 -4.38 -6.57 -12.64
CA LYS A 136 -4.34 -7.26 -11.34
C LYS A 136 -4.30 -6.26 -10.19
N GLY A 137 -5.22 -6.42 -9.24
CA GLY A 137 -5.24 -5.60 -8.04
C GLY A 137 -6.15 -6.14 -6.95
N GLY A 138 -5.98 -5.60 -5.75
CA GLY A 138 -6.85 -5.81 -4.59
C GLY A 138 -7.44 -4.49 -4.11
N GLY A 139 -8.58 -4.53 -3.43
CA GLY A 139 -9.25 -3.34 -2.92
C GLY A 139 -9.57 -3.44 -1.43
N ALA A 140 -9.63 -2.30 -0.76
CA ALA A 140 -10.07 -2.19 0.62
C ALA A 140 -10.87 -0.90 0.82
N PHE A 141 -11.83 -0.94 1.73
CA PHE A 141 -12.56 0.24 2.18
C PHE A 141 -11.99 0.72 3.51
N GLY A 142 -12.04 2.02 3.74
CA GLY A 142 -11.56 2.62 4.98
C GLY A 142 -12.13 4.01 5.21
N VAL A 143 -11.56 4.68 6.21
CA VAL A 143 -11.91 6.05 6.56
C VAL A 143 -10.64 6.88 6.60
N PHE A 144 -10.62 7.97 5.85
CA PHE A 144 -9.61 9.01 5.95
C PHE A 144 -10.05 10.02 7.01
N GLU A 145 -9.17 10.34 7.95
CA GLU A 145 -9.40 11.32 9.01
C GLU A 145 -8.33 12.40 8.93
N ALA A 146 -8.75 13.65 8.76
CA ALA A 146 -7.84 14.80 8.74
C ALA A 146 -7.40 15.14 10.17
N THR A 147 -6.12 14.94 10.48
CA THR A 147 -5.55 15.18 11.82
C THR A 147 -5.19 16.65 12.04
N ASP A 148 -4.67 17.30 10.99
CA ASP A 148 -4.20 18.68 11.01
C ASP A 148 -5.05 19.54 10.10
N ASP A 149 -5.17 20.82 10.46
CA ASP A 149 -5.91 21.78 9.63
C ASP A 149 -4.97 22.40 8.60
N ILE A 150 -5.37 22.33 7.33
CA ILE A 150 -4.67 22.93 6.19
C ILE A 150 -5.59 23.89 5.42
N SER A 151 -6.56 24.47 6.12
CA SER A 151 -7.54 25.42 5.57
C SER A 151 -6.91 26.69 4.96
N ASP A 152 -5.68 27.00 5.35
CA ASP A 152 -4.85 28.08 4.80
C ASP A 152 -4.39 27.80 3.36
N VAL A 153 -4.12 26.52 3.03
CA VAL A 153 -3.68 26.09 1.70
C VAL A 153 -4.83 25.55 0.85
N CYS A 154 -5.77 24.81 1.46
CA CYS A 154 -6.82 24.10 0.73
C CYS A 154 -8.19 24.27 1.40
N LYS A 155 -9.18 24.74 0.62
CA LYS A 155 -10.58 24.92 1.07
C LYS A 155 -11.44 23.65 0.96
N ALA A 156 -10.84 22.52 0.57
CA ALA A 156 -11.60 21.29 0.37
C ALA A 156 -12.09 20.74 1.72
N LYS A 157 -13.40 20.43 1.82
CA LYS A 157 -14.02 19.97 3.07
C LYS A 157 -13.40 18.70 3.65
N VAL A 158 -12.81 17.86 2.80
CA VAL A 158 -12.16 16.61 3.21
C VAL A 158 -10.94 16.82 4.11
N PHE A 159 -10.32 18.00 4.07
CA PHE A 159 -9.11 18.33 4.83
C PHE A 159 -9.37 19.19 6.05
N ILE A 160 -10.63 19.51 6.34
CA ILE A 160 -10.98 20.19 7.60
C ILE A 160 -10.69 19.22 8.74
N LYS A 161 -9.89 19.67 9.71
CA LYS A 161 -9.50 18.88 10.88
C LYS A 161 -10.70 18.19 11.55
N GLY A 162 -10.56 16.89 11.82
CA GLY A 162 -11.58 16.03 12.42
C GLY A 162 -12.62 15.48 11.44
N THR A 163 -12.56 15.84 10.15
CA THR A 163 -13.48 15.31 9.14
C THR A 163 -13.12 13.87 8.81
N LYS A 164 -14.11 12.96 8.93
CA LYS A 164 -14.00 11.54 8.55
C LYS A 164 -14.64 11.31 7.19
N THR A 165 -13.85 10.90 6.22
CA THR A 165 -14.28 10.67 4.83
C THR A 165 -14.14 9.20 4.48
N ARG A 166 -15.21 8.55 4.03
CA ARG A 166 -15.14 7.15 3.55
C ARG A 166 -14.33 7.10 2.26
N VAL A 167 -13.37 6.19 2.20
CA VAL A 167 -12.49 6.01 1.04
C VAL A 167 -12.52 4.56 0.55
N ALA A 168 -12.39 4.41 -0.77
CA ALA A 168 -12.16 3.14 -1.42
C ALA A 168 -10.76 3.17 -2.03
N MET A 169 -9.91 2.23 -1.63
CA MET A 169 -8.54 2.13 -2.12
C MET A 169 -8.40 0.91 -3.01
N ARG A 170 -7.61 1.05 -4.07
CA ARG A 170 -7.25 -0.05 -4.98
C ARG A 170 -5.73 -0.08 -5.15
N PHE A 171 -5.15 -1.24 -4.87
CA PHE A 171 -3.73 -1.54 -5.10
C PHE A 171 -3.59 -2.41 -6.35
N SER A 172 -2.61 -2.13 -7.21
CA SER A 172 -2.41 -2.87 -8.46
C SER A 172 -0.97 -2.86 -8.93
N THR A 173 -0.56 -3.89 -9.67
CA THR A 173 0.72 -3.94 -10.39
C THR A 173 0.65 -3.10 -11.68
N VAL A 174 1.77 -2.86 -12.37
CA VAL A 174 1.81 -2.27 -13.73
C VAL A 174 2.29 -3.34 -14.69
#